data_AF-A0A953JRS0-F1
#
_entry.id   AF-A0A953JRS0-F1
#
_cell.length_a   1.000
_cell.length_b   1.000
_cell.length_c   1.000
_cell.angle_alpha   90.00
_cell.angle_beta   90.00
_cell.angle_gamma   90.00
#
_symmetry.space_group_name_H-M   'P 1'
#
loop_
_entity.id
_entity.type
_entity.pdbx_description
1 polymer ?
#
loop_
_entity_poly.entity_id
_entity_poly.type
_entity_poly.pdbx_seq_one_letter_code
_entity_poly.pdbx_strand_id
1 'polypeptide(L)'
;LAQVTGNAKAQVLADTLDAATARFLDENKSPSRRAGEIDNRGSHYFLAQYWARALAEQDSDADLAAKFGPVADALESQQATIEAELLAPQGSPADVGGYYQPVPAMADAAMRPSATLNAIIDGIA
;
A
#
# COMPACT_ATOMS: atom_id res chain seq x y z
N LEU A 1 -0.29 9.77 18.85
CA LEU A 1 1.00 10.37 18.44
C LEU A 1 0.88 11.88 18.32
N ALA A 2 0.10 12.41 17.38
CA ALA A 2 -0.12 13.85 17.19
C ALA A 2 -0.45 14.61 18.49
N GLN A 3 -1.43 14.14 19.27
CA GLN A 3 -1.86 14.80 20.52
C GLN A 3 -0.80 14.74 21.64
N VAL A 4 -0.13 13.60 21.80
CA VAL A 4 0.80 13.36 22.92
C VAL A 4 2.15 14.03 22.69
N THR A 5 2.61 14.09 21.44
CA THR A 5 3.93 14.65 21.10
C THR A 5 3.86 16.00 20.38
N GLY A 6 2.65 16.53 20.12
CA GLY A 6 2.46 17.76 19.33
C GLY A 6 2.89 17.63 17.87
N ASN A 7 2.91 16.42 17.29
CA ASN A 7 3.39 16.20 15.93
C ASN A 7 2.28 16.48 14.90
N ALA A 8 2.32 17.68 14.30
CA ALA A 8 1.37 18.09 13.27
C ALA A 8 1.39 17.19 12.02
N LYS A 9 2.56 16.71 11.58
CA LYS A 9 2.67 15.77 10.45
C LYS A 9 1.96 14.46 10.72
N ALA A 10 1.98 13.99 11.97
CA ALA A 10 1.24 12.80 12.38
C ALA A 10 -0.28 13.00 12.35
N GLN A 11 -0.77 14.23 12.49
CA GLN A 11 -2.19 14.54 12.32
C GLN A 11 -2.57 14.45 10.83
N VAL A 12 -1.78 15.07 9.95
CA VAL A 12 -2.00 15.00 8.49
C VAL A 12 -1.99 13.55 8.01
N LEU A 13 -1.06 12.73 8.49
CA LEU A 13 -1.01 11.30 8.18
C LEU A 13 -2.29 10.55 8.62
N ALA A 14 -2.87 10.91 9.77
CA ALA A 14 -4.10 10.28 10.26
C ALA A 14 -5.32 10.71 9.42
N ASP A 15 -5.48 12.01 9.19
CA ASP A 15 -6.62 12.55 8.44
C ASP A 15 -6.66 12.01 7.00
N THR A 16 -5.48 11.91 6.36
CA THR A 16 -5.35 11.36 5.01
C THR A 16 -5.54 9.84 4.97
N LEU A 17 -5.20 9.10 6.04
CA LEU A 17 -5.46 7.66 6.14
C LEU A 17 -6.96 7.38 6.31
N ASP A 18 -7.68 8.21 7.07
CA ASP A 18 -9.13 8.12 7.20
C ASP A 18 -9.81 8.35 5.85
N ALA A 19 -9.36 9.38 5.10
CA ALA A 19 -9.85 9.64 3.74
C ALA A 19 -9.56 8.48 2.77
N ALA A 20 -8.36 7.91 2.83
CA ALA A 20 -7.98 6.75 2.02
C ALA A 20 -8.82 5.51 2.35
N THR A 21 -9.13 5.30 3.63
CA THR A 21 -9.96 4.18 4.09
C THR A 21 -11.41 4.34 3.63
N ALA A 22 -11.96 5.56 3.68
CA ALA A 22 -13.28 5.85 3.15
C ALA A 22 -13.36 5.51 1.65
N ARG A 23 -12.41 6.01 0.85
CA ARG A 23 -12.33 5.71 -0.59
C ARG A 23 -12.14 4.23 -0.87
N PHE A 24 -11.31 3.54 -0.10
CA PHE A 24 -11.09 2.10 -0.19
C PHE A 24 -12.38 1.29 -0.01
N LEU A 25 -13.23 1.71 0.94
CA LEU A 25 -14.54 1.09 1.17
C LEU A 25 -15.52 1.43 0.05
N ASP A 26 -15.56 2.69 -0.40
CA ASP A 26 -16.45 3.15 -1.48
C ASP A 26 -16.15 2.46 -2.82
N GLU A 27 -14.86 2.26 -3.15
CA GLU A 27 -14.43 1.56 -4.36
C GLU A 27 -14.42 0.03 -4.22
N ASN A 28 -14.87 -0.48 -3.06
CA ASN A 28 -14.96 -1.91 -2.74
C ASN A 28 -13.63 -2.68 -3.00
N LYS A 29 -12.50 -2.11 -2.57
CA LYS A 29 -11.16 -2.70 -2.76
C LYS A 29 -10.76 -3.69 -1.65
N SER A 30 -11.74 -4.23 -0.94
CA SER A 30 -11.54 -5.28 0.05
C SER A 30 -11.13 -6.62 -0.58
N PRO A 31 -10.39 -7.47 0.13
CA PRO A 31 -10.00 -8.79 -0.37
C PRO A 31 -11.21 -9.64 -0.77
N SER A 32 -11.15 -10.21 -1.97
CA SER A 32 -12.04 -11.28 -2.39
C SER A 32 -11.66 -12.61 -1.74
N ARG A 33 -12.60 -13.54 -1.75
CA ARG A 33 -12.41 -14.93 -1.30
C ARG A 33 -12.02 -15.87 -2.44
N ARG A 34 -11.90 -15.37 -3.68
CA ARG A 34 -11.61 -16.16 -4.88
C ARG A 34 -10.17 -15.96 -5.33
N ALA A 35 -9.50 -17.06 -5.71
CA ALA A 35 -8.21 -16.98 -6.38
C ALA A 35 -8.38 -16.36 -7.78
N GLY A 36 -7.41 -15.55 -8.18
CA GLY A 36 -7.46 -14.72 -9.39
C GLY A 36 -8.10 -13.35 -9.19
N GLU A 37 -8.58 -13.04 -7.97
CA GLU A 37 -9.10 -11.73 -7.59
C GLU A 37 -8.18 -11.09 -6.52
N ILE A 38 -8.41 -9.80 -6.21
CA ILE A 38 -7.64 -9.06 -5.21
C ILE A 38 -7.69 -9.80 -3.87
N ASP A 39 -6.53 -10.03 -3.27
CA ASP A 39 -6.39 -10.58 -1.92
C ASP A 39 -5.89 -9.50 -0.93
N ASN A 40 -5.40 -9.92 0.25
CA ASN A 40 -4.86 -8.99 1.25
C ASN A 40 -3.75 -8.08 0.69
N ARG A 41 -2.85 -8.61 -0.15
CA ARG A 41 -1.72 -7.84 -0.70
C ARG A 41 -2.21 -6.77 -1.68
N GLY A 42 -3.18 -7.13 -2.52
CA GLY A 42 -3.82 -6.17 -3.42
C GLY A 42 -4.60 -5.09 -2.65
N SER A 43 -5.27 -5.44 -1.55
CA SER A 43 -5.97 -4.46 -0.72
C SER A 43 -5.02 -3.44 -0.08
N HIS A 44 -3.83 -3.88 0.35
CA HIS A 44 -2.80 -2.98 0.88
C HIS A 44 -2.26 -2.03 -0.20
N TYR A 45 -2.13 -2.50 -1.45
CA TYR A 45 -1.74 -1.65 -2.57
C TYR A 45 -2.74 -0.51 -2.79
N PHE A 46 -4.05 -0.80 -2.87
CA PHE A 46 -5.06 0.23 -3.07
C PHE A 46 -5.09 1.23 -1.91
N LEU A 47 -4.98 0.76 -0.66
CA LEU A 47 -4.88 1.66 0.49
C LEU A 47 -3.66 2.58 0.38
N ALA A 48 -2.50 2.05 0.00
CA ALA A 48 -1.29 2.86 -0.20
C ALA A 48 -1.45 3.88 -1.33
N GLN A 49 -2.07 3.50 -2.45
CA GLN A 49 -2.36 4.41 -3.57
C GLN A 49 -3.26 5.56 -3.12
N TYR A 50 -4.40 5.26 -2.51
CA TYR A 50 -5.34 6.31 -2.07
C TYR A 50 -4.74 7.19 -0.99
N TRP A 51 -3.92 6.63 -0.10
CA TRP A 51 -3.27 7.40 0.95
C TRP A 51 -2.19 8.32 0.39
N ALA A 52 -1.36 7.84 -0.54
CA ALA A 52 -0.39 8.68 -1.24
C ALA A 52 -1.07 9.83 -1.99
N ARG A 53 -2.19 9.56 -2.67
CA ARG A 53 -2.98 10.59 -3.35
C ARG A 53 -3.56 11.61 -2.36
N ALA A 54 -4.15 11.17 -1.25
CA ALA A 54 -4.67 12.08 -0.22
C ALA A 54 -3.55 12.94 0.42
N LEU A 55 -2.36 12.37 0.64
CA LEU A 55 -1.18 13.10 1.12
C LEU A 55 -0.66 14.13 0.11
N ALA A 56 -0.77 13.84 -1.18
CA ALA A 56 -0.40 14.74 -2.27
C ALA A 56 -1.38 15.91 -2.45
N GLU A 57 -2.67 15.69 -2.17
CA GLU A 57 -3.75 16.67 -2.41
C GLU A 57 -4.08 17.56 -1.21
N GLN A 58 -3.71 17.17 0.01
CA GLN A 58 -3.94 17.99 1.20
C GLN A 58 -3.11 19.29 1.17
N ASP A 59 -3.62 20.32 1.86
CA ASP A 59 -3.08 21.68 1.91
C ASP A 59 -2.50 22.07 3.28
N SER A 60 -2.50 21.13 4.24
CA SER A 60 -2.08 21.35 5.63
C SER A 60 -0.56 21.24 5.83
N ASP A 61 0.15 20.49 4.98
CA ASP A 61 1.61 20.34 5.00
C ASP A 61 2.17 20.24 3.56
N ALA A 62 2.73 21.34 3.06
CA ALA A 62 3.26 21.42 1.71
C ALA A 62 4.46 20.48 1.46
N ASP A 63 5.24 20.14 2.49
CA ASP A 63 6.38 19.22 2.32
C ASP A 63 5.88 17.79 2.09
N LEU A 64 4.85 17.36 2.84
CA LEU A 64 4.22 16.06 2.64
C LEU A 64 3.55 15.99 1.26
N ALA A 65 2.84 17.05 0.85
CA ALA A 65 2.25 17.11 -0.49
C ALA A 65 3.31 16.97 -1.59
N ALA A 66 4.39 17.74 -1.50
CA ALA A 66 5.50 17.67 -2.46
C ALA A 66 6.21 16.32 -2.44
N LYS A 67 6.38 15.69 -1.26
CA LYS A 67 7.02 14.38 -1.12
C LYS A 67 6.16 13.27 -1.71
N PHE A 68 4.85 13.30 -1.50
CA PHE A 68 3.95 12.22 -1.91
C PHE A 68 3.33 12.40 -3.31
N GLY A 69 3.38 13.60 -3.90
CA GLY A 69 2.98 13.84 -5.30
C GLY A 69 3.58 12.83 -6.30
N PRO A 70 4.92 12.72 -6.41
CA PRO A 70 5.54 11.76 -7.32
C PRO A 70 5.26 10.29 -6.95
N VAL A 71 5.06 9.99 -5.67
CA VAL A 71 4.70 8.64 -5.20
C VAL A 71 3.30 8.26 -5.66
N ALA A 72 2.33 9.17 -5.51
CA ALA A 72 0.96 8.97 -5.95
C ALA A 72 0.89 8.75 -7.47
N ASP A 73 1.59 9.58 -8.25
CA ASP A 73 1.64 9.46 -9.70
C ASP A 73 2.31 8.15 -10.15
N ALA A 74 3.37 7.72 -9.46
CA ALA A 74 4.03 6.44 -9.75
C ALA A 74 3.13 5.23 -9.45
N LEU A 75 2.42 5.23 -8.31
CA LEU A 75 1.48 4.15 -7.97
C LEU A 75 0.33 4.07 -8.97
N GLU A 76 -0.25 5.20 -9.37
CA GLU A 76 -1.37 5.23 -10.33
C GLU A 76 -0.94 4.83 -11.74
N SER A 77 0.19 5.36 -12.24
CA SER A 77 0.68 5.02 -13.58
C SER A 77 1.08 3.56 -13.73
N GLN A 78 1.54 2.92 -12.63
CA GLN A 78 1.97 1.53 -12.63
C GLN A 78 0.89 0.55 -12.14
N GLN A 79 -0.36 1.01 -11.92
CA GLN A 79 -1.42 0.22 -11.32
C GLN A 79 -1.62 -1.14 -12.00
N ALA A 80 -1.78 -1.17 -13.32
CA ALA A 80 -2.03 -2.42 -14.06
C ALA A 80 -0.88 -3.42 -13.92
N THR A 81 0.36 -2.92 -13.91
CA THR A 81 1.56 -3.74 -13.71
C THR A 81 1.60 -4.32 -12.30
N ILE A 82 1.35 -3.49 -11.28
CA ILE A 82 1.35 -3.92 -9.87
C ILE A 82 0.25 -4.96 -9.64
N GLU A 83 -0.97 -4.72 -10.12
CA GLU A 83 -2.06 -5.70 -10.01
C GLU A 83 -1.69 -7.05 -10.65
N ALA A 84 -1.10 -7.03 -11.86
CA ALA A 84 -0.66 -8.24 -12.53
C ALA A 84 0.42 -8.99 -11.73
N GLU A 85 1.40 -8.27 -11.18
CA GLU A 85 2.45 -8.86 -10.33
C GLU A 85 1.89 -9.45 -9.02
N LEU A 86 0.88 -8.82 -8.41
CA LEU A 86 0.24 -9.30 -7.19
C LEU A 86 -0.67 -10.51 -7.43
N LEU A 87 -1.28 -10.61 -8.62
CA LEU A 87 -2.14 -11.74 -9.00
C LEU A 87 -1.32 -12.95 -9.50
N ALA A 88 -0.18 -12.73 -10.17
CA ALA A 88 0.65 -13.77 -10.77
C ALA A 88 1.01 -14.97 -9.85
N PRO A 89 1.38 -14.79 -8.56
CA PRO A 89 1.70 -15.92 -7.69
C PRO A 89 0.48 -16.67 -7.16
N GLN A 90 -0.75 -16.18 -7.39
CA GLN A 90 -1.96 -16.86 -6.90
C GLN A 90 -2.18 -18.22 -7.59
N GLY A 91 -2.81 -19.13 -6.86
CA GLY A 91 -3.08 -20.50 -7.35
C GLY A 91 -1.89 -21.45 -7.29
N SER A 92 -0.70 -20.96 -6.94
CA SER A 92 0.50 -21.78 -6.70
C SER A 92 0.80 -21.90 -5.20
N PRO A 93 1.35 -23.04 -4.75
CA PRO A 93 1.84 -23.17 -3.37
C PRO A 93 2.94 -22.14 -3.08
N ALA A 94 2.85 -21.48 -1.92
CA ALA A 94 3.92 -20.63 -1.39
C ALA A 94 4.56 -21.33 -0.20
N ASP A 95 5.86 -21.62 -0.29
CA ASP A 95 6.64 -22.12 0.84
C ASP A 95 7.25 -20.94 1.60
N VAL A 96 6.98 -20.87 2.91
CA VAL A 96 7.50 -19.85 3.82
C VAL A 96 8.48 -20.43 4.84
N GLY A 97 8.88 -21.70 4.70
CA GLY A 97 9.93 -22.33 5.51
C GLY A 97 9.53 -22.64 6.95
N GLY A 98 8.24 -22.67 7.27
CA GLY A 98 7.72 -22.96 8.60
C GLY A 98 6.25 -22.55 8.75
N TYR A 99 5.64 -22.82 9.91
CA TYR A 99 4.27 -22.39 10.22
C TYR A 99 4.23 -21.38 11.36
N TYR A 100 4.60 -21.79 12.57
CA TYR A 100 4.67 -20.90 13.74
C TYR A 100 5.84 -19.91 13.68
N GLN A 101 6.92 -20.29 12.98
CA GLN A 101 8.12 -19.49 12.80
C GLN A 101 8.60 -19.66 11.35
N PRO A 102 7.97 -18.96 10.38
CA PRO A 102 8.42 -18.98 9.00
C PRO A 102 9.81 -18.33 8.88
N VAL A 103 10.52 -18.65 7.80
CA VAL A 103 11.79 -18.01 7.45
C VAL A 103 11.49 -16.59 6.94
N PRO A 104 12.00 -15.53 7.58
CA PRO A 104 11.62 -14.15 7.24
C PRO A 104 11.79 -13.81 5.76
N ALA A 105 12.94 -14.16 5.17
CA ALA A 105 13.19 -13.89 3.75
C ALA A 105 12.21 -14.60 2.80
N MET A 106 11.74 -15.81 3.16
CA MET A 106 10.77 -16.55 2.35
C MET A 106 9.37 -15.97 2.50
N ALA A 107 8.99 -15.57 3.72
CA ALA A 107 7.74 -14.89 3.98
C ALA A 107 7.68 -13.52 3.28
N ASP A 108 8.75 -12.73 3.34
CA ASP A 108 8.85 -11.44 2.67
C ASP A 108 8.69 -11.58 1.15
N ALA A 109 9.38 -12.55 0.54
CA ALA A 109 9.25 -12.84 -0.89
C ALA A 109 7.82 -13.25 -1.28
N ALA A 110 7.13 -14.04 -0.44
CA ALA A 110 5.75 -14.44 -0.68
C ALA A 110 4.75 -13.27 -0.50
N MET A 111 5.01 -12.37 0.45
CA MET A 111 4.11 -11.28 0.82
C MET A 111 4.33 -10.00 0.02
N ARG A 112 5.53 -9.80 -0.56
CA ARG A 112 5.90 -8.63 -1.39
C ARG A 112 6.31 -9.04 -2.82
N PRO A 113 5.47 -9.77 -3.58
CA PRO A 113 5.87 -10.31 -4.88
C PRO A 113 5.97 -9.24 -5.99
N SER A 114 5.39 -8.05 -5.79
CA SER A 114 5.45 -6.96 -6.78
C SER A 114 6.75 -6.17 -6.64
N ALA A 115 7.69 -6.41 -7.56
CA ALA A 115 8.93 -5.66 -7.65
C ALA A 115 8.67 -4.18 -7.96
N THR A 116 7.66 -3.89 -8.79
CA THR A 116 7.27 -2.52 -9.14
C THR A 116 6.79 -1.76 -7.91
N LEU A 117 5.88 -2.34 -7.13
CA LEU A 117 5.39 -1.73 -5.89
C LEU A 117 6.53 -1.54 -4.88
N ASN A 118 7.39 -2.56 -4.69
CA ASN A 118 8.51 -2.47 -3.77
C ASN A 118 9.45 -1.33 -4.13
N ALA A 119 9.81 -1.18 -5.41
CA ALA A 119 10.69 -0.11 -5.86
C ALA A 119 10.12 1.29 -5.58
N ILE A 120 8.80 1.49 -5.73
CA ILE A 120 8.15 2.76 -5.41
C ILE A 120 8.21 3.03 -3.91
N ILE A 121 7.85 2.04 -3.07
CA ILE A 121 7.82 2.20 -1.61
C ILE A 121 9.22 2.40 -1.03
N ASP A 122 10.20 1.60 -1.47
CA ASP A 122 11.59 1.70 -1.01
C ASP A 122 12.23 3.04 -1.43
N GLY A 123 11.74 3.66 -2.50
CA GLY A 123 12.15 4.98 -2.98
C GLY A 123 11.58 6.18 -2.23
N ILE A 124 10.67 5.99 -1.26
CA ILE A 124 10.11 7.07 -0.41
C ILE A 124 11.13 7.56 0.64
N ALA A 125 12.18 6.76 0.91
CA ALA A 125 13.19 7.02 1.92
C ALA A 125 13.90 8.38 1.74
#